data_AF-A0A930SDQ7-F1
#
_entry.id   AF-A0A930SDQ7-F1
#
_cell.length_a   1.000
_cell.length_b   1.000
_cell.length_c   1.000
_cell.angle_alpha   90.00
_cell.angle_beta   90.00
_cell.angle_gamma   90.00
#
_symmetry.space_group_name_H-M   'P 1'
#
loop_
_entity.id
_entity.type
_entity.pdbx_description
1 polymer ?
#
loop_
_entity_poly.entity_id
_entity_poly.type
_entity_poly.pdbx_seq_one_letter_code
_entity_poly.pdbx_strand_id
1 'polypeptide(L)' 'MFEAVDLARLQFALTSIYHWLFVPFTLGMTVIVAILEWTYVSTGKEVYKKMAKFWGKLFLINFAMGVVTG' A
#
# COMPACT_ATOMS: atom_id res chain seq x y z
N MET A 1 31.52 -10.23 19.15
CA MET A 1 30.73 -8.99 19.34
C MET A 1 30.24 -8.58 17.95
N PHE A 2 28.99 -8.13 17.79
CA PHE A 2 28.55 -7.62 16.49
C PHE A 2 29.36 -6.38 16.11
N GLU A 3 29.83 -6.31 14.86
CA GLU A 3 30.50 -5.12 14.35
C GLU A 3 29.47 -4.10 13.85
N ALA A 4 29.90 -2.83 13.71
CA ALA A 4 29.04 -1.76 13.21
C ALA A 4 28.42 -2.10 11.84
N VAL A 5 29.15 -2.82 10.98
CA VAL A 5 28.67 -3.27 9.67
C VAL A 5 27.54 -4.31 9.79
N ASP A 6 27.60 -5.20 10.79
CA ASP A 6 26.56 -6.22 11.00
C ASP A 6 25.27 -5.56 11.50
N LEU A 7 25.39 -4.59 12.40
CA LEU A 7 24.26 -3.81 12.90
C LEU A 7 23.62 -2.97 11.79
N ALA A 8 24.44 -2.35 10.93
CA ALA A 8 23.96 -1.59 9.78
C ALA A 8 23.18 -2.47 8.78
N ARG A 9 23.69 -3.69 8.50
CA ARG A 9 22.99 -4.68 7.66
C ARG A 9 21.66 -5.11 8.28
N LEU A 10 21.64 -5.36 9.58
CA LEU A 10 20.41 -5.73 10.29
C LEU A 10 19.38 -4.60 10.26
N GLN A 11 19.80 -3.35 10.54
CA GLN A 11 18.94 -2.18 10.45
C GLN A 11 18.33 -2.04 9.06
N PHE A 12 19.16 -2.13 8.01
CA PHE A 12 18.70 -2.04 6.63
C PHE A 12 17.73 -3.16 6.26
N ALA A 13 18.04 -4.40 6.67
CA ALA A 13 17.17 -5.55 6.42
C ALA A 13 15.80 -5.36 7.08
N LEU A 14 15.75 -4.89 8.33
CA LEU A 14 14.51 -4.63 9.04
C LEU A 14 13.69 -3.54 8.34
N THR A 15 14.27 -2.36 8.05
CA THR A 15 13.54 -1.28 7.35
C THR A 15 13.04 -1.73 5.98
N SER A 16 13.86 -2.44 5.22
CA SER A 16 13.48 -2.93 3.88
C SER A 16 12.33 -3.93 3.94
N ILE A 17 12.38 -4.88 4.88
CA ILE A 17 11.31 -5.88 5.06
C ILE A 17 10.00 -5.20 5.44
N TYR A 18 10.03 -4.27 6.42
CA TYR A 18 8.83 -3.55 6.84
C TYR A 18 8.24 -2.71 5.70
N HIS A 19 9.07 -1.98 4.95
CA HIS A 19 8.62 -1.21 3.80
C HIS A 19 7.99 -2.09 2.71
N TRP A 20 8.63 -3.23 2.41
CA TRP A 20 8.18 -4.15 1.37
C TRP A 20 6.85 -4.84 1.67
N LEU A 21 6.34 -4.80 2.90
CA LEU A 21 4.98 -5.26 3.19
C LEU A 21 3.93 -4.30 2.61
N PHE A 22 4.20 -3.00 2.63
CA PHE A 22 3.26 -1.97 2.18
C PHE A 22 3.29 -1.76 0.67
N VAL A 23 4.45 -1.91 0.03
CA VAL A 23 4.63 -1.67 -1.42
C VAL A 23 3.71 -2.52 -2.32
N PRO A 24 3.77 -3.87 -2.32
CA PRO A 24 2.96 -4.70 -3.21
C PRO A 24 1.46 -4.59 -2.88
N PHE A 25 1.13 -4.42 -1.60
CA PHE A 25 -0.25 -4.24 -1.17
C PHE A 25 -0.85 -2.93 -1.70
N THR A 26 -0.09 -1.84 -1.62
CA THR A 26 -0.47 -0.52 -2.15
C THR A 26 -0.62 -0.54 -3.67
N LEU A 27 0.32 -1.17 -4.38
CA LEU A 27 0.24 -1.34 -5.84
C LEU A 27 -1.01 -2.15 -6.24
N GLY A 28 -1.28 -3.27 -5.57
CA GLY A 28 -2.46 -4.09 -5.82
C GLY A 28 -3.77 -3.34 -5.55
N MET A 29 -3.87 -2.63 -4.42
CA MET A 29 -5.06 -1.85 -4.11
C MET A 29 -5.28 -0.67 -5.06
N THR A 30 -4.22 -0.07 -5.59
CA THR A 30 -4.35 1.01 -6.61
C THR A 30 -5.12 0.50 -7.81
N VAL A 31 -4.76 -0.68 -8.32
CA VAL A 31 -5.45 -1.33 -9.45
C VAL A 31 -6.90 -1.65 -9.10
N ILE A 32 -7.16 -2.21 -7.90
CA ILE A 32 -8.52 -2.54 -7.46
C ILE A 32 -9.40 -1.30 -7.39
N VAL A 33 -8.93 -0.22 -6.75
CA VAL A 33 -9.69 1.04 -6.62
C VAL A 33 -9.94 1.65 -7.99
N ALA A 34 -8.95 1.64 -8.88
CA ALA A 34 -9.11 2.13 -10.26
C ALA A 34 -10.17 1.33 -11.04
N ILE A 35 -10.18 0.00 -10.93
CA ILE A 35 -11.19 -0.87 -11.58
C ILE A 35 -12.58 -0.59 -11.00
N LEU A 36 -12.72 -0.43 -9.69
CA LEU A 36 -13.99 -0.14 -9.05
C LEU A 36 -14.56 1.21 -9.50
N GLU A 37 -13.72 2.25 -9.55
CA GLU A 37 -14.12 3.58 -10.01
C GLU A 37 -14.46 3.57 -11.51
N TRP A 38 -13.66 2.88 -12.33
CA TRP A 38 -13.95 2.70 -13.76
C TRP A 38 -15.31 2.01 -13.96
N THR A 39 -15.59 0.96 -13.19
CA THR A 39 -16.85 0.21 -13.28
C THR A 39 -18.03 1.08 -12.85
N TYR A 40 -17.84 1.93 -11.84
CA TYR A 40 -18.84 2.94 -11.45
C TYR A 40 -19.15 3.89 -12.61
N VAL A 41 -18.13 4.53 -13.19
CA VAL A 41 -18.30 5.50 -14.29
C VAL A 41 -18.95 4.84 -15.52
N SER A 42 -18.61 3.57 -15.78
CA SER A 42 -19.15 2.82 -16.92
C SER A 42 -20.59 2.33 -16.74
N THR A 43 -21.01 2.03 -15.50
CA THR A 43 -22.31 1.38 -15.24
C THR A 43 -23.33 2.25 -14.49
N GLY A 44 -22.89 3.35 -13.86
CA GLY A 44 -23.72 4.18 -12.98
C GLY A 44 -24.16 3.49 -11.67
N LYS A 45 -23.72 2.25 -11.40
CA LYS A 45 -24.13 1.51 -10.20
C LYS A 45 -23.39 2.02 -8.95
N GLU A 46 -24.13 2.71 -8.08
CA GLU A 46 -23.60 3.34 -6.85
C GLU A 46 -22.89 2.38 -5.88
N VAL A 47 -23.13 1.06 -5.96
CA VAL A 47 -22.40 0.08 -5.15
C VAL A 47 -20.89 0.14 -5.40
N TYR A 48 -20.46 0.31 -6.66
CA TYR A 48 -19.04 0.36 -7.01
C TYR A 48 -18.37 1.62 -6.48
N LYS A 49 -19.07 2.77 -6.48
CA LYS A 49 -18.59 4.01 -5.87
C LYS A 49 -18.38 3.87 -4.36
N LYS A 50 -19.30 3.19 -3.67
CA LYS A 50 -19.17 2.90 -2.23
C LYS A 50 -17.97 2.00 -1.97
N MET A 51 -17.78 0.97 -2.79
CA MET A 51 -16.61 0.09 -2.70
C MET A 51 -15.30 0.84 -2.97
N ALA A 52 -15.23 1.63 -4.04
CA ALA A 52 -14.04 2.43 -4.38
C ALA A 52 -13.65 3.38 -3.23
N LYS A 53 -14.63 4.05 -2.60
CA LYS A 53 -14.38 4.90 -1.42
C LYS A 53 -13.91 4.11 -0.19
N PHE A 54 -14.48 2.94 0.07
CA PHE A 54 -14.08 2.09 1.20
C PHE A 54 -12.63 1.60 1.03
N TRP A 55 -12.34 0.97 -0.11
CA TRP A 55 -10.99 0.47 -0.42
C TRP A 55 -9.99 1.61 -0.59
N GLY A 56 -10.41 2.75 -1.13
CA GLY A 56 -9.60 3.96 -1.25
C GLY A 56 -9.12 4.51 0.09
N LYS A 57 -9.93 4.44 1.16
CA LYS A 57 -9.47 4.80 2.52
C LYS A 57 -8.39 3.85 3.02
N LEU A 58 -8.57 2.54 2.84
CA LEU A 58 -7.56 1.55 3.23
C LEU A 58 -6.27 1.72 2.43
N PHE A 59 -6.38 2.05 1.14
CA PHE A 59 -5.25 2.45 0.30
C PHE A 59 -4.50 3.64 0.85
N LEU A 60 -5.17 4.72 1.20
CA LEU A 60 -4.53 5.90 1.78
C LEU A 60 -3.76 5.59 3.08
N ILE A 61 -4.32 4.75 3.96
CA ILE A 61 -3.65 4.34 5.20
C ILE A 61 -2.37 3.55 4.89
N ASN A 62 -2.45 2.56 4.00
CA ASN A 62 -1.28 1.74 3.64
C ASN A 62 -0.22 2.53 2.86
N PHE A 63 -0.66 3.43 1.98
CA PHE A 63 0.22 4.32 1.24
C PHE A 63 1.00 5.23 2.21
N ALA A 64 0.33 5.83 3.20
CA ALA A 64 1.01 6.65 4.21
C ALA A 64 2.07 5.86 4.98
N MET A 65 1.76 4.61 5.39
CA MET A 65 2.74 3.73 6.04
C MET A 65 3.91 3.38 5.12
N GLY A 66 3.64 3.11 3.84
CA GLY A 66 4.67 2.89 2.82
C GLY A 66 5.61 4.09 2.68
N VAL A 67 5.07 5.30 2.59
CA VAL A 67 5.88 6.54 2.48
C VAL A 67 6.77 6.77 3.70
N VAL A 68 6.28 6.49 4.91
CA VAL A 68 7.05 6.68 6.15
C VAL A 68 8.17 5.66 6.32
N THR A 69 7.98 4.44 5.79
CA THR A 69 8.96 3.35 5.92
C THR A 69 10.00 3.33 4.79
N GLY A 70 9.76 4.08 3.71
CA GLY A 70 10.62 4.16 2.52
C GLY A 70 11.62 5.30 2.55
#